data_AF-A0ABD0VFH2-F1
#
_entry.id   AF-A0ABD0VFH2-F1
#
_cell.length_a   1.000
_cell.length_b   1.000
_cell.length_c   1.000
_cell.angle_alpha   90.00
_cell.angle_beta   90.00
_cell.angle_gamma   90.00
#
_symmetry.space_group_name_H-M   'P 1'
#
loop_
_entity.id
_entity.type
_entity.pdbx_description
1 polymer ?
#
loop_
_entity_poly.entity_id
_entity_poly.type
_entity_poly.pdbx_seq_one_letter_code
_entity_poly.pdbx_strand_id
1 'polypeptide(L)'
;MELGLGILLLIPERRLFFSVKFYPRSGVFKLVSPPQSPSKMTKRTKKAGIVGKYGTRYGASLRKQIKKMEVSQHAKYFCEFCGKYAVKRKAVGIWGCKDCGKIKAGGAYTLNTASAVTVRSTIRRLREQTEG
;
A
#
# COMPACT_ATOMS: atom_id res chain seq x y z
N MET A 1 0.01 22.23 -16.81
CA MET A 1 0.61 23.15 -15.83
C MET A 1 -0.23 23.05 -14.57
N GLU A 2 0.18 22.18 -13.64
CA GLU A 2 -0.56 21.86 -12.41
C GLU A 2 -0.47 23.04 -11.44
N LEU A 3 -1.52 23.85 -11.35
CA LEU A 3 -1.63 24.89 -10.33
C LEU A 3 -2.01 24.25 -8.99
N GLY A 4 -1.01 23.71 -8.30
CA GLY A 4 -1.15 23.21 -6.94
C GLY A 4 -1.33 24.36 -5.95
N LEU A 5 -2.57 24.74 -5.67
CA LEU A 5 -2.90 25.61 -4.54
C LEU A 5 -2.79 24.80 -3.24
N GLY A 6 -1.57 24.71 -2.72
CA GLY A 6 -1.29 24.17 -1.39
C GLY A 6 -1.67 25.19 -0.32
N ILE A 7 -2.81 25.01 0.34
CA ILE A 7 -3.14 25.76 1.56
C ILE A 7 -2.25 25.23 2.69
N LEU A 8 -1.23 26.03 3.03
CA LEU A 8 -0.30 25.76 4.12
C LEU A 8 -0.93 26.27 5.44
N LEU A 9 -1.73 25.45 6.13
CA LEU A 9 -2.08 25.73 7.51
C LEU A 9 -0.87 25.44 8.40
N LEU A 10 -0.23 26.51 8.90
CA LEU A 10 0.88 26.47 9.86
C LEU A 10 0.35 26.02 11.23
N ILE A 11 0.46 24.72 11.52
CA ILE A 11 0.38 24.15 12.87
C ILE A 11 1.79 23.64 13.23
N PRO A 12 2.40 24.08 14.34
CA PRO A 12 3.86 24.09 14.51
C PRO A 12 4.57 22.75 14.83
N GLU A 13 3.94 21.57 14.76
CA GLU A 13 4.68 20.32 15.09
C GLU A 13 4.34 19.04 14.29
N ARG A 14 3.48 19.10 13.27
CA ARG A 14 3.24 17.94 12.41
C ARG A 14 3.02 18.36 10.97
N ARG A 15 4.09 18.29 10.16
CA ARG A 15 4.00 18.20 8.69
C ARG A 15 3.32 16.88 8.30
N LEU A 16 2.03 16.76 8.57
CA LEU A 16 1.17 15.76 7.94
C LEU A 16 0.87 16.31 6.54
N PHE A 17 1.67 15.92 5.56
CA PHE A 17 1.33 16.11 4.15
C PHE A 17 0.09 15.27 3.85
N PHE A 18 -1.08 15.88 3.98
CA PHE A 18 -2.32 15.33 3.45
C PHE A 18 -2.31 15.55 1.95
N SER A 19 -2.03 14.49 1.18
CA SER A 19 -2.21 14.53 -0.26
C SER A 19 -3.72 14.44 -0.55
N VAL A 20 -4.26 15.51 -1.11
CA VAL A 20 -5.63 15.52 -1.63
C VAL A 20 -5.57 14.92 -3.04
N LYS A 21 -6.20 13.75 -3.23
CA LYS A 21 -6.35 13.14 -4.56
C LYS A 21 -7.75 13.40 -5.09
N PHE A 22 -7.83 13.96 -6.29
CA PHE A 22 -9.05 14.08 -7.05
C PHE A 22 -9.42 12.72 -7.66
N TYR A 23 -10.63 12.21 -7.39
CA TYR A 23 -11.15 10.98 -7.99
C TYR A 23 -12.16 11.33 -9.09
N PRO A 24 -11.76 11.32 -10.37
CA PRO A 24 -12.56 11.85 -11.47
C PRO A 24 -13.88 11.10 -11.71
N ARG A 25 -14.01 9.84 -11.27
CA ARG A 25 -15.23 9.05 -11.45
C ARG A 25 -16.31 9.32 -10.39
N SER A 26 -15.98 10.02 -9.32
CA SER A 26 -16.91 10.26 -8.20
C SER A 26 -17.07 11.74 -7.82
N GLY A 27 -16.31 12.65 -8.43
CA GLY A 27 -16.37 14.08 -8.13
C GLY A 27 -15.94 14.46 -6.70
N VAL A 28 -15.33 13.54 -5.94
CA VAL A 28 -15.00 13.74 -4.52
C VAL A 28 -13.50 13.99 -4.37
N PHE A 29 -13.14 15.10 -3.73
CA PHE A 29 -11.79 15.30 -3.18
C PHE A 29 -11.71 14.55 -1.84
N LYS A 30 -10.87 13.51 -1.77
CA LYS A 30 -10.63 12.78 -0.53
C LYS A 30 -9.25 13.10 0.02
N LEU A 31 -9.22 13.43 1.31
CA LEU A 31 -8.01 13.41 2.13
C LEU A 31 -7.53 11.96 2.23
N VAL A 32 -6.41 11.65 1.58
CA VAL A 32 -5.75 10.35 1.75
C VAL A 32 -4.91 10.44 3.01
N SER A 33 -5.39 9.78 4.08
CA SER A 33 -4.59 9.67 5.30
C SER A 33 -3.34 8.84 5.01
N PRO A 34 -2.14 9.30 5.41
CA PRO A 34 -0.93 8.48 5.36
C PRO A 34 -1.11 7.22 6.21
N PRO A 35 -0.42 6.11 5.88
CA PRO A 35 -0.45 4.91 6.72
C PRO A 35 -0.07 5.28 8.16
N GLN A 36 -0.95 4.96 9.09
CA GLN A 36 -0.86 5.33 10.50
C GLN A 36 0.51 4.90 11.06
N SER A 37 1.26 5.87 11.60
CA SER A 37 2.52 5.60 12.31
C SER A 37 2.21 4.84 13.61
N PRO A 38 2.98 3.78 13.95
CA PRO A 38 2.73 3.04 15.18
C PRO A 38 3.03 3.94 16.39
N SER A 39 2.05 4.04 17.30
CA SER A 39 2.19 4.67 18.61
C SER A 39 3.33 4.03 19.42
N LYS A 40 4.06 4.86 20.18
CA LYS A 40 5.21 4.48 21.02
C LYS A 40 4.83 3.40 22.05
N MET A 41 4.94 2.12 21.68
CA MET A 41 5.23 1.04 22.63
C MET A 41 6.74 0.75 22.60
N THR A 42 7.32 0.36 23.74
CA THR A 42 8.73 -0.01 23.83
C THR A 42 9.04 -1.13 22.83
N LYS A 43 10.07 -0.91 22.00
CA LYS A 43 10.36 -1.80 20.87
C LYS A 43 10.96 -3.11 21.38
N ARG A 44 10.15 -4.17 21.43
CA ARG A 44 10.52 -5.52 21.92
C ARG A 44 11.74 -6.14 21.21
N THR A 45 12.00 -5.80 19.94
CA THR A 45 13.13 -6.38 19.19
C THR A 45 13.89 -5.34 18.37
N LYS A 46 15.23 -5.36 18.41
CA LYS A 46 16.07 -4.45 17.61
C LYS A 46 16.07 -4.81 16.13
N LYS A 47 16.34 -6.09 15.79
CA LYS A 47 16.56 -6.57 14.41
C LYS A 47 15.49 -7.57 13.91
N ALA A 48 14.94 -8.41 14.78
CA ALA A 48 14.06 -9.51 14.39
C ALA A 48 12.70 -9.03 13.82
N GLY A 49 11.92 -8.23 14.55
CA GLY A 49 10.57 -7.86 14.11
C GLY A 49 9.63 -9.07 14.06
N ILE A 50 8.79 -9.17 13.02
CA ILE A 50 7.76 -10.22 12.88
C ILE A 50 8.33 -11.66 12.88
N VAL A 51 9.56 -11.84 12.41
CA VAL A 51 10.27 -13.14 12.38
C VAL A 51 10.81 -13.57 13.75
N GLY A 52 10.54 -12.81 14.82
CA GLY A 52 10.85 -13.21 16.19
C GLY A 52 10.20 -14.54 16.60
N LYS A 53 9.09 -14.93 15.96
CA LYS A 53 8.41 -16.21 16.19
C LYS A 53 9.27 -17.45 15.90
N TYR A 54 10.28 -17.32 15.02
CA TYR A 54 11.16 -18.44 14.67
C TYR A 54 12.29 -18.67 15.68
N GLY A 55 12.54 -17.72 16.59
CA GLY A 55 13.61 -17.80 17.59
C GLY A 55 15.00 -17.91 16.93
N THR A 56 15.81 -18.84 17.44
CA THR A 56 17.18 -19.09 16.97
C THR A 56 17.25 -19.94 15.70
N ARG A 57 16.16 -20.62 15.33
CA ARG A 57 16.12 -21.62 14.24
C ARG A 57 16.21 -20.97 12.84
N TYR A 58 16.71 -21.74 11.86
CA TYR A 58 16.82 -21.41 10.42
C TYR A 58 17.90 -20.40 10.00
N GLY A 59 18.61 -19.78 10.94
CA GLY A 59 19.72 -18.86 10.62
C GLY A 59 19.28 -17.46 10.15
N ALA A 60 20.25 -16.55 10.05
CA ALA A 60 19.96 -15.13 9.86
C ALA A 60 19.54 -14.75 8.43
N SER A 61 20.05 -15.44 7.41
CA SER A 61 19.76 -15.11 5.99
C SER A 61 18.30 -15.37 5.64
N LEU A 62 17.80 -16.58 5.95
CA LEU A 62 16.41 -16.97 5.72
C LEU A 62 15.43 -16.06 6.49
N ARG A 63 15.74 -15.74 7.74
CA ARG A 63 14.91 -14.81 8.54
C ARG A 63 14.85 -13.41 7.95
N LYS A 64 15.91 -12.91 7.30
CA LYS A 64 15.88 -11.60 6.63
C LYS A 64 14.98 -11.61 5.40
N GLN A 65 14.99 -12.69 4.61
CA GLN A 65 14.15 -12.83 3.42
C GLN A 65 12.67 -12.96 3.80
N ILE A 66 12.34 -13.87 4.73
CA ILE A 66 10.98 -14.09 5.21
C ILE A 66 10.41 -12.82 5.84
N LYS A 67 11.21 -12.07 6.59
CA LYS A 67 10.78 -10.79 7.18
C LYS A 67 10.24 -9.81 6.12
N LYS A 68 10.90 -9.70 4.97
CA LYS A 68 10.43 -8.81 3.88
C LYS A 68 9.08 -9.27 3.34
N MET A 69 8.92 -10.57 3.10
CA MET A 69 7.68 -11.15 2.57
C MET A 69 6.52 -11.11 3.58
N GLU A 70 6.79 -11.37 4.87
CA GLU A 70 5.77 -11.34 5.91
C GLU A 70 5.29 -9.93 6.23
N VAL A 71 6.20 -8.95 6.22
CA VAL A 71 5.83 -7.54 6.42
C VAL A 71 4.91 -7.08 5.30
N SER A 72 5.26 -7.38 4.04
CA SER A 72 4.40 -7.00 2.91
C SER A 72 3.05 -7.75 2.94
N GLN A 73 3.07 -9.04 3.29
CA GLN A 73 1.86 -9.85 3.40
C GLN A 73 0.85 -9.32 4.45
N HIS A 74 1.34 -8.90 5.62
CA HIS A 74 0.48 -8.42 6.72
C HIS A 74 0.19 -6.91 6.66
N ALA A 75 0.81 -6.18 5.72
CA ALA A 75 0.55 -4.77 5.53
C ALA A 75 -0.87 -4.53 4.98
N LYS A 76 -1.44 -3.38 5.33
CA LYS A 76 -2.67 -2.88 4.70
C LYS A 76 -2.32 -2.12 3.43
N TYR A 77 -2.94 -2.47 2.32
CA TYR A 77 -2.71 -1.79 1.05
C TYR A 77 -3.81 -0.77 0.73
N PHE A 78 -3.43 0.17 -0.12
CA PHE A 78 -4.31 1.19 -0.66
C PHE A 78 -5.33 0.57 -1.64
N CYS A 79 -6.60 0.90 -1.47
CA CYS A 79 -7.64 0.50 -2.40
C CYS A 79 -7.89 1.59 -3.45
N GLU A 80 -7.66 1.28 -4.72
CA GLU A 80 -7.95 2.19 -5.85
C GLU A 80 -9.45 2.53 -5.98
N PHE A 81 -10.35 1.77 -5.35
CA PHE A 81 -11.80 2.00 -5.44
C PHE A 81 -12.35 2.94 -4.35
N CYS A 82 -12.00 2.69 -3.08
CA CYS A 82 -12.53 3.48 -1.96
C CYS A 82 -11.58 4.59 -1.49
N GLY A 83 -10.30 4.52 -1.88
CA GLY A 83 -9.25 5.46 -1.52
C GLY A 83 -8.69 5.28 -0.11
N LYS A 84 -9.05 4.20 0.59
CA LYS A 84 -8.62 3.90 1.97
C LYS A 84 -7.59 2.76 2.01
N TYR A 85 -6.75 2.76 3.05
CA TYR A 85 -5.81 1.67 3.35
C TYR A 85 -6.49 0.53 4.12
N ALA A 86 -7.34 -0.22 3.42
CA ALA A 86 -8.17 -1.27 4.01
C ALA A 86 -8.06 -2.63 3.30
N VAL A 87 -7.20 -2.75 2.29
CA VAL A 87 -7.01 -3.99 1.56
C VAL A 87 -6.12 -4.93 2.38
N LYS A 88 -6.61 -6.13 2.63
CA LYS A 88 -5.88 -7.21 3.31
C LYS A 88 -5.88 -8.47 2.45
N ARG A 89 -4.86 -9.31 2.63
CA ARG A 89 -4.78 -10.61 1.98
C ARG A 89 -5.83 -11.56 2.57
N LYS A 90 -6.60 -12.23 1.71
CA LYS A 90 -7.49 -13.33 2.11
C LYS A 90 -6.82 -14.69 1.87
N ALA A 91 -6.30 -14.87 0.66
CA ALA A 91 -5.57 -16.07 0.24
C ALA A 91 -4.37 -15.68 -0.64
N VAL A 92 -3.58 -16.66 -1.08
CA VAL A 92 -2.50 -16.42 -2.05
C VAL A 92 -3.09 -15.79 -3.32
N GLY A 93 -2.59 -14.61 -3.71
CA GLY A 93 -3.08 -13.91 -4.90
C GLY A 93 -4.45 -13.26 -4.77
N ILE A 94 -5.20 -13.48 -3.68
CA ILE A 94 -6.54 -12.93 -3.48
C ILE A 94 -6.52 -11.88 -2.36
N TRP A 95 -6.89 -10.65 -2.71
CA TRP A 95 -6.88 -9.50 -1.84
C TRP A 95 -8.29 -8.92 -1.68
N GLY A 96 -8.71 -8.67 -0.44
CA GLY A 96 -10.04 -8.16 -0.12
C GLY A 96 -9.99 -6.83 0.61
N CYS A 97 -10.78 -5.87 0.15
CA CYS A 97 -11.02 -4.60 0.83
C CYS A 97 -12.07 -4.79 1.94
N LYS A 98 -11.75 -4.44 3.19
CA LYS A 98 -12.73 -4.54 4.29
C LYS A 98 -13.88 -3.52 4.13
N ASP A 99 -13.56 -2.29 3.72
CA ASP A 99 -14.55 -1.21 3.68
C ASP A 99 -15.50 -1.30 2.48
N CYS A 100 -14.99 -1.77 1.34
CA CYS A 100 -15.69 -1.73 0.06
C CYS A 100 -16.13 -3.10 -0.45
N GLY A 101 -15.77 -4.19 0.25
CA GLY A 101 -16.10 -5.56 -0.12
C GLY A 101 -15.43 -6.08 -1.40
N LYS A 102 -14.85 -5.20 -2.22
CA LYS A 102 -14.24 -5.56 -3.50
C LYS A 102 -13.03 -6.48 -3.31
N ILE A 103 -13.01 -7.53 -4.11
CA ILE A 103 -11.94 -8.52 -4.18
C ILE A 103 -11.11 -8.22 -5.43
N LYS A 104 -9.79 -8.24 -5.29
CA LYS A 104 -8.81 -8.06 -6.36
C LYS A 104 -7.87 -9.25 -6.40
N ALA A 105 -7.57 -9.73 -7.61
CA ALA A 105 -6.43 -10.61 -7.84
C ALA A 105 -5.14 -9.78 -7.90
N GLY A 106 -4.05 -10.31 -7.35
CA GLY A 106 -2.77 -9.63 -7.26
C GLY A 106 -1.61 -10.59 -7.01
N GLY A 107 -0.49 -10.06 -6.53
CA GLY A 107 0.68 -10.87 -6.20
C GLY A 107 0.47 -11.76 -4.98
N ALA A 108 1.39 -12.73 -4.80
CA ALA A 108 1.35 -13.66 -3.66
C ALA A 108 1.57 -12.96 -2.31
N TYR A 109 2.53 -12.03 -2.25
CA TYR A 109 2.96 -11.32 -1.03
C TYR A 109 2.78 -9.80 -1.09
N THR A 110 2.49 -9.26 -2.27
CA THR A 110 2.22 -7.83 -2.49
C THR A 110 0.97 -7.67 -3.36
N LEU A 111 0.19 -6.59 -3.16
CA LEU A 111 -1.00 -6.34 -3.97
C LEU A 111 -0.66 -6.18 -5.46
N ASN A 112 0.32 -5.31 -5.76
CA ASN A 112 0.76 -5.03 -7.13
C ASN A 112 2.21 -5.50 -7.29
N THR A 113 2.46 -6.40 -8.22
CA THR A 113 3.82 -6.80 -8.65
C THR A 113 4.35 -5.84 -9.71
N ALA A 114 5.66 -5.67 -9.82
CA ALA A 114 6.29 -4.81 -10.83
C ALA A 114 5.84 -5.17 -12.25
N SER A 115 5.84 -6.45 -12.61
CA SER A 115 5.39 -6.92 -13.93
C SER A 115 3.91 -6.59 -14.20
N ALA A 116 3.03 -6.74 -13.20
CA ALA A 116 1.63 -6.36 -13.36
C ALA A 116 1.43 -4.85 -13.54
N VAL A 117 2.33 -4.01 -13.03
CA VAL A 117 2.28 -2.56 -13.24
C VAL A 117 2.71 -2.22 -14.68
N THR A 118 3.77 -2.84 -15.18
CA THR A 118 4.25 -2.61 -16.56
C THR A 118 3.30 -3.19 -17.61
N VAL A 119 2.68 -4.34 -17.36
CA VAL A 119 1.66 -4.90 -18.25
C VAL A 119 0.44 -3.97 -18.35
N ARG A 120 0.00 -3.38 -17.24
CA ARG A 120 -1.12 -2.42 -17.27
C ARG A 120 -0.79 -1.16 -18.08
N SER A 121 0.42 -0.63 -17.99
CA SER A 121 0.81 0.56 -18.76
C SER A 121 1.02 0.26 -20.25
N THR A 122 1.59 -0.90 -20.58
CA THR A 122 1.81 -1.32 -21.97
C THR A 122 0.49 -1.60 -22.69
N ILE A 123 -0.46 -2.33 -22.06
CA ILE A 123 -1.79 -2.56 -22.62
C ILE A 123 -2.51 -1.24 -22.87
N ARG A 124 -2.44 -0.29 -21.94
CA ARG A 124 -3.05 1.02 -22.11
C ARG A 124 -2.52 1.72 -23.37
N ARG A 125 -1.20 1.77 -23.53
CA ARG A 125 -0.54 2.39 -24.69
C ARG A 125 -0.94 1.71 -26.01
N LEU A 126 -0.98 0.37 -26.03
CA LEU A 126 -1.32 -0.38 -27.25
C LEU A 126 -2.77 -0.14 -27.69
N ARG A 127 -3.70 0.00 -26.74
CA ARG A 127 -5.10 0.34 -27.03
C ARG A 127 -5.23 1.74 -27.62
N GLU A 128 -4.55 2.72 -27.02
CA GLU A 128 -4.52 4.11 -27.53
C GLU A 128 -3.96 4.19 -28.96
N GLN A 129 -3.06 3.29 -29.37
CA GLN A 129 -2.50 3.23 -30.73
C GLN A 129 -3.39 2.53 -31.77
N THR A 130 -4.33 1.69 -31.33
CA THR A 130 -5.17 0.90 -32.25
C THR A 130 -6.53 1.56 -32.48
N GLU A 131 -7.02 2.31 -31.49
CA GLU A 131 -8.34 2.95 -31.50
C GLU A 131 -8.28 4.46 -31.81
N GLY A 132 -7.08 5.05 -31.87
CA GLY A 132 -6.84 6.44 -32.29
C GLY A 132 -6.33 6.50 -33.72
#